data_AF-A0A7V9L179-F1
#
_entry.id   AF-A0A7V9L179-F1
#
_cell.length_a   1.000
_cell.length_b   1.000
_cell.length_c   1.000
_cell.angle_alpha   90.00
_cell.angle_beta   90.00
_cell.angle_gamma   90.00
#
_symmetry.space_group_name_H-M   'P 1'
#
loop_
_entity.id
_entity.type
_entity.pdbx_description
1 polymer ?
#
loop_
_entity_poly.entity_id
_entity_poly.type
_entity_poly.pdbx_seq_one_letter_code
_entity_poly.pdbx_strand_id
1 'polypeptide(L)'
;MADELPDALVALLDKVSGKRRKLLLTRADIAQTIQEALVSEHGIAVRHGGAEPMSKTTLCIAIKPPKRQGVVVGIATCWADRPTPGRAWSDLGPWQQDFSRNVEKAHAWAAKTADDRVFVGGAKAAKAAKPAPTKSTAKGGDKLLAQILANPADDQARQVYADWLTEQGDPRGELITLQYALASASGSQKRELEKRTNELLKKHARTWAKEAMQNAKEYELRKGFVGMVKMTGAMWGAKGARLFAHDPIEELLISKPNAAGLKAIAAAPHTAKLQLIQNSSPVWLQSAKDVAAFAELFKSKYVGAVRELRFFVDHDRYLAPTPDLSALFAGVKLAGTKRLEIGFGPTLAAGYEQLAKLDAPALEELAIRSRSKPVVAALTKVFGKKLRSL
;
A
#
# COMPACT_ATOMS: atom_id res chain seq x y z
N MET A 1 5.28 9.46 -20.22
CA MET A 1 6.00 9.10 -21.47
C MET A 1 7.52 8.96 -21.23
N ALA A 2 7.89 8.12 -20.27
CA ALA A 2 9.15 7.38 -20.14
C ALA A 2 8.70 6.14 -19.35
N ASP A 3 8.86 4.88 -19.73
CA ASP A 3 9.90 4.20 -20.49
C ASP A 3 9.25 3.07 -21.31
N GLU A 4 8.86 3.32 -22.56
CA GLU A 4 8.98 2.22 -23.52
C GLU A 4 10.47 2.07 -23.79
N LEU A 5 11.01 0.87 -23.53
CA LEU A 5 12.35 0.53 -24.02
C LEU A 5 12.36 0.85 -25.52
N PRO A 6 13.39 1.54 -26.04
CA PRO A 6 13.47 1.83 -27.46
C PRO A 6 13.24 0.55 -28.28
N ASP A 7 12.50 0.65 -29.39
CA ASP A 7 12.18 -0.51 -30.23
C ASP A 7 13.43 -1.32 -30.61
N ALA A 8 14.56 -0.65 -30.83
CA ALA A 8 15.85 -1.28 -31.08
C ALA A 8 16.32 -2.19 -29.93
N LEU A 9 16.08 -1.78 -28.68
CA LEU A 9 16.45 -2.55 -27.49
C LEU A 9 15.45 -3.69 -27.20
N VAL A 10 14.17 -3.49 -27.51
CA VAL A 10 13.16 -4.55 -27.51
C VAL A 10 13.51 -5.62 -28.55
N ALA A 11 13.82 -5.19 -29.79
CA ALA A 11 14.24 -6.09 -30.86
C ALA A 11 15.53 -6.84 -30.51
N LEU A 12 16.48 -6.18 -29.86
CA LEU A 12 17.70 -6.82 -29.37
C LEU A 12 17.41 -7.87 -28.29
N LEU A 13 16.54 -7.56 -27.33
CA LEU A 13 16.12 -8.51 -26.29
C LEU A 13 15.41 -9.73 -26.88
N ASP A 14 14.50 -9.52 -27.83
CA ASP A 14 13.74 -10.59 -28.48
C ASP A 14 14.68 -11.47 -29.33
N LYS A 15 15.62 -10.85 -30.07
CA LYS A 15 16.67 -11.56 -30.83
C LYS A 15 17.54 -12.43 -29.93
N VAL A 16 17.99 -11.91 -28.79
CA VAL A 16 18.86 -12.64 -27.84
C VAL A 16 18.09 -13.73 -27.09
N SER A 17 16.83 -13.49 -26.77
CA SER A 17 15.98 -14.47 -26.08
C SER A 17 15.61 -15.65 -27.00
N GLY A 18 15.35 -15.37 -28.29
CA GLY A 18 15.04 -16.39 -29.29
C GLY A 18 13.88 -17.31 -28.87
N LYS A 19 14.04 -18.63 -29.08
CA LYS A 19 13.04 -19.64 -28.65
C LYS A 19 13.19 -20.09 -27.20
N ARG A 20 14.19 -19.59 -26.46
CA ARG A 20 14.41 -19.99 -25.06
C ARG A 20 13.22 -19.55 -24.20
N ARG A 21 13.01 -20.24 -23.08
CA ARG A 21 11.89 -20.00 -22.13
C ARG A 21 12.34 -19.96 -20.67
N LYS A 22 13.64 -20.18 -20.42
CA LYS A 22 14.25 -20.18 -19.08
C LYS A 22 15.45 -19.23 -19.08
N LEU A 23 15.77 -18.68 -17.91
CA LEU A 23 16.90 -17.79 -17.66
C LEU A 23 16.92 -16.56 -18.61
N LEU A 24 15.75 -15.96 -18.81
CA LEU A 24 15.55 -14.77 -19.63
C LEU A 24 15.43 -13.52 -18.75
N LEU A 25 15.80 -12.38 -19.33
CA LEU A 25 15.50 -11.07 -18.77
C LEU A 25 14.23 -10.53 -19.41
N THR A 26 13.39 -9.90 -18.60
CA THR A 26 12.19 -9.22 -19.06
C THR A 26 12.51 -7.78 -19.49
N ARG A 27 11.57 -7.12 -20.16
CA ARG A 27 11.68 -5.69 -20.46
C ARG A 27 11.88 -4.86 -19.19
N ALA A 28 11.21 -5.23 -18.10
CA ALA A 28 11.37 -4.59 -16.80
C ALA A 28 12.80 -4.76 -16.25
N ASP A 29 13.41 -5.94 -16.42
CA ASP A 29 14.80 -6.18 -15.99
C ASP A 29 15.81 -5.31 -16.76
N ILE A 30 15.60 -5.12 -18.07
CA ILE A 30 16.44 -4.24 -18.89
C ILE A 30 16.28 -2.77 -18.46
N ALA A 31 15.03 -2.32 -18.28
CA ALA A 31 14.74 -0.98 -17.79
C ALA A 31 15.38 -0.72 -16.42
N GLN A 32 15.28 -1.69 -15.49
CA GLN A 32 15.92 -1.60 -14.18
C GLN A 32 17.45 -1.51 -14.29
N THR A 33 18.05 -2.31 -15.17
CA THR A 33 19.51 -2.29 -15.39
C THR A 33 19.97 -0.93 -15.94
N ILE A 34 19.19 -0.29 -16.82
CA ILE A 34 19.45 1.07 -17.31
C ILE A 34 19.42 2.08 -16.17
N GLN A 35 18.38 2.04 -15.34
CA GLN A 35 18.22 2.97 -14.22
C GLN A 35 19.35 2.81 -13.20
N GLU A 36 19.73 1.57 -12.88
CA GLU A 36 20.86 1.26 -11.99
C GLU A 36 22.17 1.83 -12.54
N ALA A 37 22.47 1.67 -13.83
CA ALA A 37 23.67 2.24 -14.44
C ALA A 37 23.68 3.78 -14.39
N LEU A 38 22.52 4.42 -14.56
CA LEU A 38 22.41 5.89 -14.54
C LEU A 38 22.74 6.51 -13.18
N VAL A 39 22.43 5.80 -12.08
CA VAL A 39 22.59 6.26 -10.69
C VAL A 39 23.78 5.63 -9.95
N SER A 40 24.36 4.55 -10.49
CA SER A 40 25.54 3.89 -9.89
C SER A 40 26.76 4.82 -9.87
N GLU A 41 27.59 4.68 -8.84
CA GLU A 41 28.83 5.44 -8.65
C GLU A 41 29.77 5.32 -9.87
N HIS A 42 29.84 4.13 -10.46
CA HIS A 42 30.75 3.82 -11.57
C HIS A 42 30.08 3.88 -12.95
N GLY A 43 28.79 4.24 -13.02
CA GLY A 43 28.05 4.28 -14.28
C GLY A 43 27.84 2.90 -14.94
N ILE A 44 27.87 1.80 -14.18
CA ILE A 44 27.81 0.42 -14.68
C ILE A 44 26.76 -0.36 -13.87
N ALA A 45 25.87 -1.06 -14.58
CA ALA A 45 25.00 -2.07 -13.99
C ALA A 45 24.95 -3.32 -14.88
N VAL A 46 24.85 -4.48 -14.25
CA VAL A 46 24.86 -5.80 -14.90
C VAL A 46 23.75 -6.66 -14.31
N ARG A 47 23.02 -7.38 -15.15
CA ARG A 47 21.98 -8.32 -14.74
C ARG A 47 21.98 -9.56 -15.62
N HIS A 48 21.60 -10.70 -15.06
CA HIS A 48 21.40 -11.93 -15.84
C HIS A 48 20.15 -12.67 -15.37
N GLY A 49 19.54 -13.49 -16.24
CA GLY A 49 18.29 -14.20 -15.96
C GLY A 49 18.40 -15.37 -14.96
N GLY A 50 19.51 -15.48 -14.23
CA GLY A 50 19.82 -16.58 -13.30
C GLY A 50 21.10 -17.34 -13.69
N ALA A 51 21.54 -18.21 -12.78
CA ALA A 51 22.75 -19.03 -12.90
C ALA A 51 22.41 -20.51 -12.76
N GLU A 52 22.76 -21.32 -13.76
CA GLU A 52 22.48 -22.76 -13.80
C GLU A 52 23.56 -23.46 -14.67
N PRO A 53 24.20 -24.54 -14.18
CA PRO A 53 25.19 -25.29 -14.96
C PRO A 53 24.63 -25.80 -16.29
N MET A 54 25.48 -25.88 -17.32
CA MET A 54 25.13 -26.37 -18.67
C MET A 54 23.97 -25.62 -19.37
N SER A 55 23.55 -24.47 -18.84
CA SER A 55 22.47 -23.64 -19.41
C SER A 55 22.98 -22.30 -19.94
N LYS A 56 22.19 -21.65 -20.80
CA LYS A 56 22.44 -20.29 -21.30
C LYS A 56 21.51 -19.29 -20.63
N THR A 57 22.03 -18.17 -20.17
CA THR A 57 21.27 -17.06 -19.58
C THR A 57 21.35 -15.82 -20.47
N THR A 58 20.30 -15.01 -20.46
CA THR A 58 20.34 -13.67 -21.03
C THR A 58 21.04 -12.74 -20.04
N LEU A 59 22.07 -12.03 -20.49
CA LEU A 59 22.83 -11.06 -19.71
C LEU A 59 22.66 -9.68 -20.32
N CYS A 60 22.40 -8.69 -19.46
CA CYS A 60 22.31 -7.28 -19.79
C CYS A 60 23.42 -6.52 -19.07
N ILE A 61 24.07 -5.60 -19.77
CA ILE A 61 24.96 -4.60 -19.18
C ILE A 61 24.50 -3.22 -19.65
N ALA A 62 24.43 -2.26 -18.75
CA ALA A 62 24.21 -0.85 -19.07
C ALA A 62 25.40 -0.03 -18.58
N ILE A 63 25.92 0.83 -19.44
CA ILE A 63 27.10 1.68 -19.18
C ILE A 63 26.77 3.12 -19.51
N LYS A 64 26.99 4.04 -18.57
CA LYS A 64 26.83 5.48 -18.73
C LYS A 64 28.16 6.09 -19.20
N PRO A 65 28.31 6.49 -20.48
CA PRO A 65 29.56 7.05 -20.96
C PRO A 65 29.77 8.46 -20.36
N PRO A 66 31.01 8.86 -20.03
CA PRO A 66 31.27 10.11 -19.32
C PRO A 66 30.89 11.38 -20.11
N LYS A 67 30.89 11.30 -21.45
CA LYS A 67 30.63 12.42 -22.36
C LYS A 67 29.25 12.37 -23.04
N ARG A 68 28.41 11.38 -22.75
CA ARG A 68 27.08 11.22 -23.38
C ARG A 68 25.98 11.23 -22.32
N GLN A 69 24.95 12.03 -22.53
CA GLN A 69 23.74 11.97 -21.69
C GLN A 69 22.87 10.78 -22.12
N GLY A 70 23.08 9.66 -21.44
CA GLY A 70 22.39 8.40 -21.73
C GLY A 70 23.20 7.19 -21.27
N VAL A 71 22.71 6.00 -21.61
CA VAL A 71 23.46 4.74 -21.41
C VAL A 71 23.58 3.97 -22.72
N VAL A 72 24.64 3.19 -22.82
CA VAL A 72 24.79 2.14 -23.83
C VAL A 72 24.43 0.83 -23.18
N VAL A 73 23.45 0.12 -23.75
CA VAL A 73 22.90 -1.12 -23.22
C VAL A 73 23.27 -2.27 -24.14
N GLY A 74 24.01 -3.25 -23.63
CA GLY A 74 24.32 -4.50 -24.32
C GLY A 74 23.47 -5.64 -23.79
N ILE A 75 22.95 -6.46 -24.69
CA ILE A 75 22.24 -7.70 -24.33
C ILE A 75 22.85 -8.85 -25.11
N ALA A 76 23.21 -9.92 -24.41
CA ALA A 76 23.83 -11.09 -25.02
C ALA A 76 23.43 -12.40 -24.31
N THR A 77 23.73 -13.52 -24.95
CA THR A 77 23.66 -14.84 -24.30
C THR A 77 25.04 -15.25 -23.81
N CYS A 78 25.12 -15.78 -22.60
CA CYS A 78 26.35 -16.40 -22.08
C CYS A 78 26.03 -17.67 -21.30
N TRP A 79 27.06 -18.46 -20.98
CA TRP A 79 26.91 -19.62 -20.11
C TRP A 79 26.51 -19.19 -18.69
N ALA A 80 25.52 -19.88 -18.12
CA ALA A 80 24.91 -19.53 -16.85
C ALA A 80 25.66 -20.12 -15.64
N ASP A 81 26.75 -20.85 -15.83
CA ASP A 81 27.62 -21.33 -14.74
C ASP A 81 28.26 -20.14 -13.99
N ARG A 82 28.73 -19.12 -14.72
CA ARG A 82 29.32 -17.87 -14.21
C ARG A 82 29.04 -16.70 -15.18
N PRO A 83 27.80 -16.19 -15.23
CA PRO A 83 27.40 -15.21 -16.22
C PRO A 83 28.00 -13.83 -15.90
N THR A 84 29.04 -13.46 -16.63
CA THR A 84 29.74 -12.17 -16.48
C THR A 84 29.85 -11.46 -17.84
N PRO A 85 29.91 -10.11 -17.86
CA PRO A 85 30.08 -9.37 -19.11
C PRO A 85 31.31 -9.79 -19.90
N GLY A 86 32.43 -10.11 -19.24
CA GLY A 86 33.64 -10.59 -19.92
C GLY A 86 33.50 -11.94 -20.63
N ARG A 87 32.48 -12.74 -20.31
CA ARG A 87 32.13 -13.97 -21.05
C ARG A 87 31.12 -13.74 -22.17
N ALA A 88 30.34 -12.68 -22.09
CA ALA A 88 29.40 -12.26 -23.12
C ALA A 88 30.09 -11.42 -24.21
N TRP A 89 31.08 -10.61 -23.82
CA TRP A 89 31.87 -9.74 -24.68
C TRP A 89 33.34 -9.86 -24.32
N SER A 90 34.18 -10.31 -25.27
CA SER A 90 35.62 -10.49 -25.07
C SER A 90 36.32 -9.20 -24.66
N ASP A 91 35.89 -8.06 -25.21
CA ASP A 91 36.36 -6.71 -24.90
C ASP A 91 36.14 -6.28 -23.42
N LEU A 92 35.25 -6.95 -22.70
CA LEU A 92 35.00 -6.71 -21.27
C LEU A 92 35.74 -7.71 -20.36
N GLY A 93 36.48 -8.64 -20.95
CA GLY A 93 37.30 -9.62 -20.23
C GLY A 93 38.71 -9.10 -19.90
N PRO A 94 39.28 -9.43 -18.73
CA PRO A 94 38.65 -10.11 -17.59
C PRO A 94 37.72 -9.16 -16.81
N TRP A 95 36.57 -9.66 -16.37
CA TRP A 95 35.59 -8.90 -15.60
C TRP A 95 35.78 -9.06 -14.09
N GLN A 96 35.87 -7.95 -13.36
CA GLN A 96 36.02 -7.94 -11.88
C GLN A 96 34.67 -7.68 -11.20
N GLN A 97 34.45 -8.23 -10.01
CA GLN A 97 33.23 -7.92 -9.24
C GLN A 97 33.24 -6.48 -8.72
N ASP A 98 34.43 -5.97 -8.39
CA ASP A 98 34.66 -4.55 -8.13
C ASP A 98 34.58 -3.75 -9.44
N PHE A 99 33.48 -3.00 -9.62
CA PHE A 99 33.19 -2.26 -10.84
C PHE A 99 34.16 -1.12 -11.09
N SER A 100 34.84 -0.58 -10.06
CA SER A 100 35.85 0.46 -10.23
C SER A 100 36.99 0.00 -11.17
N ARG A 101 37.33 -1.30 -11.12
CA ARG A 101 38.35 -1.94 -11.99
C ARG A 101 37.89 -2.20 -13.42
N ASN A 102 36.62 -1.95 -13.72
CA ASN A 102 36.04 -2.17 -15.05
C ASN A 102 35.69 -0.87 -15.78
N VAL A 103 35.76 0.29 -15.13
CA VAL A 103 35.28 1.58 -15.67
C VAL A 103 35.91 1.92 -17.01
N GLU A 104 37.24 1.86 -17.11
CA GLU A 104 37.96 2.22 -18.34
C GLU A 104 37.56 1.34 -19.52
N LYS A 105 37.58 0.01 -19.35
CA LYS A 105 37.18 -0.93 -20.41
C LYS A 105 35.69 -0.87 -20.72
N ALA A 106 34.83 -0.62 -19.73
CA ALA A 106 33.40 -0.45 -19.94
C ALA A 106 33.11 0.79 -20.79
N HIS A 107 33.79 1.91 -20.51
CA HIS A 107 33.68 3.12 -21.34
C HIS A 107 34.22 2.90 -22.76
N ALA A 108 35.36 2.22 -22.91
CA ALA A 108 35.92 1.89 -24.22
C ALA A 108 34.98 0.98 -25.02
N TRP A 109 34.39 -0.03 -24.38
CA TRP A 109 33.36 -0.89 -24.97
C TRP A 109 32.12 -0.11 -25.38
N ALA A 110 31.63 0.81 -24.53
CA ALA A 110 30.45 1.63 -24.80
C ALA A 110 30.68 2.67 -25.91
N ALA A 111 31.93 3.03 -26.21
CA ALA A 111 32.28 3.95 -27.28
C ALA A 111 32.21 3.31 -28.69
N LYS A 112 32.27 1.96 -28.78
CA LYS A 112 32.21 1.23 -30.05
C LYS A 112 30.76 1.09 -30.53
N THR A 113 30.55 1.24 -31.84
CA THR A 113 29.29 0.89 -32.49
C THR A 113 29.29 -0.62 -32.80
N ALA A 114 28.25 -1.33 -32.39
CA ALA A 114 28.06 -2.75 -32.67
C ALA A 114 26.57 -3.13 -32.57
N ASP A 115 26.14 -4.19 -33.26
CA ASP A 115 24.74 -4.62 -33.35
C ASP A 115 24.21 -5.28 -32.05
N ASP A 116 25.07 -5.48 -31.07
CA ASP A 116 24.78 -6.12 -29.79
C ASP A 116 24.54 -5.11 -28.65
N ARG A 117 24.51 -3.82 -28.98
CA ARG A 117 24.28 -2.74 -28.01
C ARG A 117 23.54 -1.54 -28.61
N VAL A 118 22.75 -0.87 -27.77
CA VAL A 118 21.92 0.28 -28.18
C VAL A 118 22.21 1.47 -27.27
N PHE A 119 22.38 2.66 -27.84
CA PHE A 119 22.44 3.89 -27.07
C PHE A 119 21.03 4.42 -26.77
N VAL A 120 20.77 4.72 -25.50
CA VAL A 120 19.51 5.28 -25.00
C VAL A 120 19.80 6.67 -24.46
N GLY A 121 19.36 7.72 -25.17
CA GLY A 121 19.67 9.12 -24.87
C GLY A 121 18.64 9.86 -24.02
N GLY A 122 19.06 10.92 -23.32
CA GLY A 122 18.17 11.88 -22.65
C GLY A 122 17.78 13.04 -23.57
N ALA A 123 16.49 13.39 -23.66
CA ALA A 123 15.96 14.40 -24.61
C ALA A 123 16.29 15.87 -24.21
N LYS A 124 16.60 16.71 -25.22
CA LYS A 124 16.94 18.15 -25.13
C LYS A 124 15.72 19.08 -25.38
N ALA A 125 15.78 20.28 -24.79
CA ALA A 125 14.79 21.37 -24.79
C ALA A 125 14.75 22.25 -26.07
N ALA A 126 13.56 22.81 -26.39
CA ALA A 126 13.37 23.99 -27.24
C ALA A 126 12.14 24.85 -26.83
N LYS A 127 12.46 26.02 -26.25
CA LYS A 127 11.86 27.38 -26.26
C LYS A 127 10.32 27.65 -26.36
N ALA A 128 9.83 28.34 -25.31
CA ALA A 128 8.97 29.54 -25.23
C ALA A 128 7.50 29.54 -25.71
N ALA A 129 6.55 29.31 -24.78
CA ALA A 129 5.34 30.12 -24.52
C ALA A 129 4.80 29.82 -23.09
N LYS A 130 4.17 30.81 -22.44
CA LYS A 130 3.82 30.94 -21.00
C LYS A 130 2.73 29.94 -20.49
N PRO A 131 2.55 29.81 -19.16
CA PRO A 131 2.67 28.56 -18.42
C PRO A 131 1.39 27.71 -18.40
N ALA A 132 1.52 26.43 -18.71
CA ALA A 132 0.62 25.38 -18.26
C ALA A 132 1.48 24.37 -17.47
N PRO A 133 1.03 23.86 -16.31
CA PRO A 133 1.89 23.06 -15.45
C PRO A 133 2.09 21.66 -16.05
N THR A 134 3.32 21.34 -16.45
CA THR A 134 3.69 20.01 -16.98
C THR A 134 4.80 19.34 -16.17
N LYS A 135 4.37 18.37 -15.34
CA LYS A 135 4.75 16.95 -15.32
C LYS A 135 6.25 16.59 -15.31
N SER A 136 6.76 16.32 -14.10
CA SER A 136 7.99 15.57 -13.84
C SER A 136 7.66 14.08 -13.67
N THR A 137 8.26 13.15 -14.41
CA THR A 137 7.82 11.74 -14.37
C THR A 137 8.97 10.74 -14.27
N ALA A 138 9.13 10.22 -13.04
CA ALA A 138 9.72 8.94 -12.58
C ALA A 138 9.90 9.07 -11.05
N LYS A 139 10.73 10.03 -10.60
CA LYS A 139 10.76 10.50 -9.18
C LYS A 139 9.45 11.15 -8.73
N GLY A 140 8.58 11.52 -9.68
CA GLY A 140 7.26 12.09 -9.43
C GLY A 140 6.30 11.08 -8.79
N GLY A 141 6.15 9.88 -9.37
CA GLY A 141 5.19 8.88 -8.92
C GLY A 141 5.42 8.43 -7.47
N ASP A 142 6.66 8.04 -7.13
CA ASP A 142 7.01 7.64 -5.76
C ASP A 142 6.84 8.78 -4.74
N LYS A 143 7.14 10.02 -5.15
CA LYS A 143 6.94 11.20 -4.31
C LYS A 143 5.45 11.50 -4.10
N LEU A 144 4.64 11.37 -5.14
CA LEU A 144 3.18 11.53 -5.08
C LEU A 144 2.56 10.41 -4.22
N LEU A 145 3.02 9.18 -4.39
CA LEU A 145 2.60 8.06 -3.55
C LEU A 145 3.00 8.28 -2.08
N ALA A 146 4.24 8.70 -1.82
CA ALA A 146 4.69 9.01 -0.46
C ALA A 146 3.87 10.15 0.18
N GLN A 147 3.44 11.15 -0.59
CA GLN A 147 2.53 12.20 -0.13
C GLN A 147 1.17 11.62 0.29
N ILE A 148 0.61 10.71 -0.51
CA ILE A 148 -0.65 10.02 -0.18
C ILE A 148 -0.50 9.15 1.07
N LEU A 149 0.62 8.42 1.22
CA LEU A 149 0.87 7.59 2.39
C LEU A 149 1.10 8.42 3.66
N ALA A 150 1.74 9.59 3.53
CA ALA A 150 1.95 10.51 4.64
C ALA A 150 0.67 11.23 5.06
N ASN A 151 -0.22 11.55 4.11
CA ASN A 151 -1.51 12.16 4.36
C ASN A 151 -2.65 11.47 3.57
N PRO A 152 -3.19 10.35 4.08
CA PRO A 152 -4.27 9.60 3.42
C PRO A 152 -5.52 10.41 3.06
N ALA A 153 -5.79 11.50 3.79
CA ALA A 153 -6.96 12.35 3.59
C ALA A 153 -6.77 13.40 2.48
N ASP A 154 -5.58 13.51 1.89
CA ASP A 154 -5.30 14.46 0.82
C ASP A 154 -5.87 13.97 -0.53
N ASP A 155 -7.11 14.36 -0.80
CA ASP A 155 -7.79 14.02 -2.05
C ASP A 155 -7.11 14.67 -3.27
N GLN A 156 -6.46 15.83 -3.11
CA GLN A 156 -5.75 16.51 -4.19
C GLN A 156 -4.49 15.73 -4.58
N ALA A 157 -3.72 15.24 -3.60
CA ALA A 157 -2.55 14.39 -3.87
C ALA A 157 -2.95 13.11 -4.64
N ARG A 158 -4.11 12.53 -4.33
CA ARG A 158 -4.65 11.36 -5.02
C ARG A 158 -5.07 11.67 -6.46
N GLN A 159 -5.66 12.83 -6.72
CA GLN A 159 -6.00 13.27 -8.08
C GLN A 159 -4.74 13.50 -8.93
N VAL A 160 -3.73 14.20 -8.38
CA VAL A 160 -2.45 14.42 -9.09
C VAL A 160 -1.75 13.08 -9.38
N TYR A 161 -1.80 12.13 -8.44
CA TYR A 161 -1.28 10.79 -8.67
C TYR A 161 -2.09 10.01 -9.71
N ALA A 162 -3.41 10.16 -9.76
CA ALA A 162 -4.27 9.55 -10.76
C ALA A 162 -3.96 10.06 -12.18
N ASP A 163 -3.75 11.36 -12.33
CA ASP A 163 -3.34 11.97 -13.60
C ASP A 163 -1.97 11.43 -14.03
N TRP A 164 -1.03 11.37 -13.08
CA TRP A 164 0.30 10.82 -13.33
C TRP A 164 0.25 9.34 -13.77
N LEU A 165 -0.57 8.51 -13.10
CA LEU A 165 -0.78 7.10 -13.44
C LEU A 165 -1.42 6.96 -14.83
N THR A 166 -2.41 7.79 -15.14
CA THR A 166 -3.10 7.81 -16.44
C THR A 166 -2.11 8.14 -17.56
N GLU A 167 -1.19 9.08 -17.35
CA GLU A 167 -0.12 9.38 -18.31
C GLU A 167 0.89 8.24 -18.50
N GLN A 168 1.05 7.37 -17.51
CA GLN A 168 1.86 6.17 -17.61
C GLN A 168 1.08 4.99 -18.21
N GLY A 169 -0.20 5.17 -18.54
CA GLY A 169 -1.07 4.09 -19.00
C GLY A 169 -1.44 3.09 -17.92
N ASP A 170 -1.25 3.41 -16.63
CA ASP A 170 -1.66 2.54 -15.53
C ASP A 170 -3.18 2.67 -15.28
N PRO A 171 -3.96 1.58 -15.43
CA PRO A 171 -5.41 1.60 -15.21
C PRO A 171 -5.82 1.97 -13.78
N ARG A 172 -4.89 2.02 -12.83
CA ARG A 172 -5.13 2.49 -11.46
C ARG A 172 -5.48 3.98 -11.43
N GLY A 173 -4.95 4.77 -12.37
CA GLY A 173 -5.30 6.19 -12.52
C GLY A 173 -6.78 6.36 -12.84
N GLU A 174 -7.28 5.60 -13.81
CA GLU A 174 -8.71 5.56 -14.16
C GLU A 174 -9.57 5.13 -12.96
N LEU A 175 -9.15 4.10 -12.22
CA LEU A 175 -9.87 3.65 -11.01
C LEU A 175 -10.02 4.77 -9.98
N ILE A 176 -8.94 5.51 -9.68
CA ILE A 176 -8.96 6.61 -8.70
C ILE A 176 -9.97 7.67 -9.15
N THR A 177 -9.88 8.13 -10.40
CA THR A 177 -10.76 9.16 -10.95
C THR A 177 -12.24 8.73 -10.91
N LEU A 178 -12.54 7.49 -11.29
CA LEU A 178 -13.91 6.94 -11.26
C LEU A 178 -14.47 6.89 -9.83
N GLN A 179 -13.67 6.46 -8.85
CA GLN A 179 -14.12 6.39 -7.46
C GLN A 179 -14.38 7.77 -6.84
N TYR A 180 -13.69 8.82 -7.28
CA TYR A 180 -14.06 10.19 -6.90
C TYR A 180 -15.35 10.65 -7.60
N ALA A 181 -15.50 10.38 -8.90
CA ALA A 181 -16.71 10.74 -9.63
C ALA A 181 -17.98 10.07 -9.06
N LEU A 182 -17.85 8.83 -8.54
CA LEU A 182 -18.93 8.10 -7.89
C LEU A 182 -19.50 8.80 -6.65
N ALA A 183 -18.72 9.63 -5.96
CA ALA A 183 -19.17 10.32 -4.75
C ALA A 183 -20.27 11.36 -5.03
N SER A 184 -20.28 11.96 -6.22
CA SER A 184 -21.27 12.96 -6.64
C SER A 184 -22.25 12.45 -7.70
N ALA A 185 -22.05 11.25 -8.25
CA ALA A 185 -22.89 10.70 -9.30
C ALA A 185 -24.23 10.16 -8.76
N SER A 186 -25.26 10.23 -9.59
CA SER A 186 -26.59 9.67 -9.30
C SER A 186 -27.21 9.01 -10.53
N GLY A 187 -28.34 8.31 -10.34
CA GLY A 187 -29.12 7.75 -11.44
C GLY A 187 -28.35 6.80 -12.36
N SER A 188 -28.49 6.97 -13.67
CA SER A 188 -27.85 6.16 -14.71
C SER A 188 -26.32 6.35 -14.74
N GLN A 189 -25.83 7.58 -14.57
CA GLN A 189 -24.39 7.89 -14.56
C GLN A 189 -23.67 7.12 -13.45
N LYS A 190 -24.25 7.05 -12.24
CA LYS A 190 -23.68 6.26 -11.15
C LYS A 190 -23.53 4.78 -11.53
N ARG A 191 -24.56 4.20 -12.14
CA ARG A 191 -24.54 2.78 -12.56
C ARG A 191 -23.45 2.49 -13.59
N GLU A 192 -23.22 3.43 -14.52
CA GLU A 192 -22.16 3.29 -15.53
C GLU A 192 -20.76 3.37 -14.90
N LEU A 193 -20.55 4.34 -14.01
CA LEU A 193 -19.30 4.48 -13.26
C LEU A 193 -19.03 3.25 -12.37
N GLU A 194 -20.05 2.72 -11.70
CA GLU A 194 -19.95 1.48 -10.89
C GLU A 194 -19.59 0.29 -11.77
N LYS A 195 -20.24 0.14 -12.94
CA LYS A 195 -19.92 -0.92 -13.89
C LYS A 195 -18.45 -0.85 -14.31
N ARG A 196 -17.97 0.31 -14.73
CA ARG A 196 -16.57 0.47 -15.17
C ARG A 196 -15.57 0.26 -14.03
N THR A 197 -15.88 0.76 -12.83
CA THR A 197 -15.10 0.52 -11.61
C THR A 197 -14.98 -0.98 -11.33
N ASN A 198 -16.09 -1.72 -11.41
CA ASN A 198 -16.12 -3.16 -11.17
C ASN A 198 -15.33 -3.95 -12.23
N GLU A 199 -15.36 -3.52 -13.50
CA GLU A 199 -14.53 -4.11 -14.56
C GLU A 199 -13.03 -3.97 -14.26
N LEU A 200 -12.59 -2.78 -13.86
CA LEU A 200 -11.19 -2.52 -13.47
C LEU A 200 -10.79 -3.36 -12.26
N LEU A 201 -11.63 -3.37 -11.20
CA LEU A 201 -11.36 -4.16 -10.00
C LEU A 201 -11.28 -5.66 -10.30
N LYS A 202 -12.20 -6.20 -11.10
CA LYS A 202 -12.18 -7.62 -11.48
C LYS A 202 -10.89 -8.01 -12.21
N LYS A 203 -10.37 -7.11 -13.05
CA LYS A 203 -9.18 -7.37 -13.87
C LYS A 203 -7.86 -7.13 -13.13
N HIS A 204 -7.80 -6.12 -12.26
CA HIS A 204 -6.53 -5.58 -11.75
C HIS A 204 -6.38 -5.59 -10.22
N ALA A 205 -7.46 -5.77 -9.44
CA ALA A 205 -7.41 -5.64 -7.97
C ALA A 205 -6.38 -6.58 -7.32
N ARG A 206 -6.22 -7.80 -7.85
CA ARG A 206 -5.22 -8.75 -7.35
C ARG A 206 -3.78 -8.23 -7.46
N THR A 207 -3.47 -7.51 -8.53
CA THR A 207 -2.14 -6.92 -8.72
C THR A 207 -1.94 -5.75 -7.75
N TRP A 208 -2.94 -4.88 -7.61
CA TRP A 208 -2.86 -3.71 -6.74
C TRP A 208 -2.88 -4.04 -5.25
N ALA A 209 -3.57 -5.10 -4.84
CA ALA A 209 -3.76 -5.49 -3.44
C ALA A 209 -2.93 -6.73 -3.03
N LYS A 210 -1.77 -6.95 -3.66
CA LYS A 210 -0.93 -8.14 -3.43
C LYS A 210 -0.63 -8.38 -1.95
N GLU A 211 -0.19 -7.36 -1.22
CA GLU A 211 0.11 -7.47 0.22
C GLU A 211 -1.15 -7.77 1.04
N ALA A 212 -2.28 -7.12 0.74
CA ALA A 212 -3.53 -7.39 1.44
C ALA A 212 -4.04 -8.81 1.19
N MET A 213 -3.94 -9.35 -0.04
CA MET A 213 -4.31 -10.72 -0.35
C MET A 213 -3.52 -11.77 0.43
N GLN A 214 -2.25 -11.50 0.73
CA GLN A 214 -1.39 -12.44 1.44
C GLN A 214 -1.60 -12.42 2.96
N ASN A 215 -2.17 -11.33 3.49
CA ASN A 215 -2.15 -11.05 4.93
C ASN A 215 -3.53 -10.79 5.55
N ALA A 216 -4.53 -10.42 4.75
CA ALA A 216 -5.90 -10.13 5.17
C ALA A 216 -6.88 -11.21 4.68
N LYS A 217 -8.02 -11.36 5.37
CA LYS A 217 -9.10 -12.25 4.97
C LYS A 217 -9.90 -11.66 3.79
N GLU A 218 -10.24 -10.38 3.90
CA GLU A 218 -10.92 -9.59 2.88
C GLU A 218 -10.27 -8.20 2.84
N TYR A 219 -10.42 -7.50 1.72
CA TYR A 219 -9.95 -6.12 1.55
C TYR A 219 -10.88 -5.39 0.59
N GLU A 220 -10.84 -4.07 0.64
CA GLU A 220 -11.58 -3.20 -0.28
C GLU A 220 -10.66 -2.10 -0.81
N LEU A 221 -10.70 -1.89 -2.14
CA LEU A 221 -10.05 -0.75 -2.75
C LEU A 221 -10.94 0.48 -2.68
N ARG A 222 -10.48 1.51 -1.97
CA ARG A 222 -11.11 2.82 -1.86
C ARG A 222 -10.15 3.90 -2.34
N LYS A 223 -10.67 4.85 -3.11
CA LYS A 223 -9.89 5.92 -3.74
C LYS A 223 -8.63 5.40 -4.46
N GLY A 224 -8.75 4.22 -5.08
CA GLY A 224 -7.71 3.49 -5.81
C GLY A 224 -6.66 2.75 -4.99
N PHE A 225 -6.79 2.66 -3.66
CA PHE A 225 -5.85 1.92 -2.80
C PHE A 225 -6.56 0.97 -1.88
N VAL A 226 -5.85 0.01 -1.29
CA VAL A 226 -6.44 -0.75 -0.19
C VAL A 226 -6.75 0.22 0.95
N GLY A 227 -8.03 0.47 1.19
CA GLY A 227 -8.49 1.42 2.22
C GLY A 227 -9.07 0.71 3.44
N MET A 228 -9.60 -0.50 3.24
CA MET A 228 -10.10 -1.35 4.32
C MET A 228 -9.49 -2.73 4.22
N VAL A 229 -9.12 -3.28 5.37
CA VAL A 229 -8.74 -4.68 5.51
C VAL A 229 -9.54 -5.36 6.62
N LYS A 230 -9.95 -6.59 6.34
CA LYS A 230 -10.59 -7.46 7.32
C LYS A 230 -9.62 -8.53 7.76
N MET A 231 -9.31 -8.59 9.04
CA MET A 231 -8.41 -9.61 9.59
C MET A 231 -8.64 -9.85 11.08
N THR A 232 -8.03 -10.89 11.62
CA THR A 232 -8.02 -11.12 13.07
C THR A 232 -7.08 -10.12 13.75
N GLY A 233 -7.33 -9.80 15.02
CA GLY A 233 -6.44 -8.89 15.76
C GLY A 233 -5.01 -9.42 15.90
N ALA A 234 -4.83 -10.73 15.99
CA ALA A 234 -3.50 -11.36 16.01
C ALA A 234 -2.73 -11.12 14.70
N MET A 235 -3.39 -11.27 13.55
CA MET A 235 -2.79 -10.99 12.25
C MET A 235 -2.49 -9.50 12.06
N TRP A 236 -3.37 -8.62 12.54
CA TRP A 236 -3.12 -7.19 12.53
C TRP A 236 -1.88 -6.81 13.34
N GLY A 237 -1.75 -7.34 14.55
CA GLY A 237 -0.57 -7.11 15.40
C GLY A 237 0.72 -7.61 14.74
N ALA A 238 0.71 -8.80 14.14
CA ALA A 238 1.89 -9.42 13.56
C ALA A 238 2.30 -8.86 12.19
N LYS A 239 1.33 -8.49 11.35
CA LYS A 239 1.58 -8.18 9.92
C LYS A 239 1.02 -6.85 9.44
N GLY A 240 0.19 -6.17 10.23
CA GLY A 240 -0.51 -4.95 9.80
C GLY A 240 0.42 -3.81 9.36
N ALA A 241 1.60 -3.69 9.98
CA ALA A 241 2.58 -2.67 9.61
C ALA A 241 3.03 -2.75 8.14
N ARG A 242 3.08 -3.96 7.55
CA ARG A 242 3.54 -4.17 6.16
C ARG A 242 2.58 -3.58 5.13
N LEU A 243 1.29 -3.51 5.46
CA LEU A 243 0.26 -3.01 4.56
C LEU A 243 0.46 -1.53 4.23
N PHE A 244 1.02 -0.76 5.16
CA PHE A 244 1.28 0.67 4.99
C PHE A 244 2.47 0.98 4.08
N ALA A 245 3.20 -0.02 3.58
CA ALA A 245 4.32 0.20 2.66
C ALA A 245 3.86 0.75 1.30
N HIS A 246 2.66 0.36 0.86
CA HIS A 246 2.14 0.68 -0.47
C HIS A 246 0.71 1.20 -0.46
N ASP A 247 -0.02 1.04 0.65
CA ASP A 247 -1.43 1.43 0.73
C ASP A 247 -1.73 2.27 1.99
N PRO A 248 -2.46 3.39 1.85
CA PRO A 248 -2.99 4.16 2.96
C PRO A 248 -4.19 3.43 3.57
N ILE A 249 -3.94 2.42 4.41
CA ILE A 249 -4.99 1.68 5.11
C ILE A 249 -5.70 2.63 6.08
N GLU A 250 -7.01 2.85 5.88
CA GLU A 250 -7.81 3.75 6.70
C GLU A 250 -8.68 2.99 7.70
N GLU A 251 -9.07 1.75 7.38
CA GLU A 251 -10.02 0.97 8.17
C GLU A 251 -9.53 -0.44 8.47
N LEU A 252 -9.62 -0.82 9.75
CA LEU A 252 -9.53 -2.21 10.19
C LEU A 252 -10.92 -2.74 10.55
N LEU A 253 -11.36 -3.77 9.84
CA LEU A 253 -12.52 -4.59 10.19
C LEU A 253 -12.06 -5.87 10.91
N ILE A 254 -12.21 -5.90 12.23
CA ILE A 254 -11.81 -7.02 13.07
C ILE A 254 -12.76 -8.21 12.83
N SER A 255 -12.20 -9.28 12.30
CA SER A 255 -12.89 -10.56 12.16
C SER A 255 -12.63 -11.47 13.36
N LYS A 256 -13.67 -12.20 13.80
CA LYS A 256 -13.59 -13.16 14.92
C LYS A 256 -12.86 -12.56 16.14
N PRO A 257 -13.35 -11.41 16.67
CA PRO A 257 -12.70 -10.74 17.79
C PRO A 257 -12.61 -11.69 19.00
N ASN A 258 -11.46 -11.67 19.66
CA ASN A 258 -11.18 -12.44 20.87
C ASN A 258 -10.15 -11.69 21.73
N ALA A 259 -10.04 -12.06 23.01
CA ALA A 259 -9.17 -11.37 23.96
C ALA A 259 -7.71 -11.21 23.48
N ALA A 260 -7.10 -12.26 22.93
CA ALA A 260 -5.70 -12.19 22.46
C ALA A 260 -5.54 -11.24 21.27
N GLY A 261 -6.48 -11.27 20.33
CA GLY A 261 -6.48 -10.38 19.16
C GLY A 261 -6.69 -8.92 19.55
N LEU A 262 -7.58 -8.62 20.51
CA LEU A 262 -7.79 -7.25 20.99
C LEU A 262 -6.52 -6.69 21.65
N LYS A 263 -5.83 -7.48 22.48
CA LYS A 263 -4.53 -7.10 23.07
C LYS A 263 -3.46 -6.86 22.00
N ALA A 264 -3.41 -7.72 20.96
CA ALA A 264 -2.48 -7.54 19.85
C ALA A 264 -2.71 -6.23 19.08
N ILE A 265 -3.97 -5.83 18.89
CA ILE A 265 -4.32 -4.52 18.29
C ILE A 265 -3.90 -3.38 19.21
N ALA A 266 -4.19 -3.51 20.52
CA ALA A 266 -3.87 -2.52 21.54
C ALA A 266 -2.36 -2.24 21.63
N ALA A 267 -1.52 -3.27 21.46
CA ALA A 267 -0.07 -3.16 21.54
C ALA A 267 0.60 -2.66 20.24
N ALA A 268 -0.10 -2.71 19.11
CA ALA A 268 0.46 -2.43 17.80
C ALA A 268 0.56 -0.90 17.49
N PRO A 269 1.76 -0.33 17.30
CA PRO A 269 1.92 1.10 17.04
C PRO A 269 1.27 1.58 15.74
N HIS A 270 1.26 0.75 14.70
CA HIS A 270 0.65 1.08 13.41
C HIS A 270 -0.88 1.21 13.48
N THR A 271 -1.53 0.74 14.54
CA THR A 271 -2.95 0.96 14.80
C THR A 271 -3.31 2.46 14.83
N ALA A 272 -2.40 3.31 15.32
CA ALA A 272 -2.62 4.76 15.41
C ALA A 272 -2.76 5.45 14.05
N LYS A 273 -2.38 4.79 12.94
CA LYS A 273 -2.50 5.33 11.59
C LYS A 273 -3.91 5.16 11.00
N LEU A 274 -4.76 4.36 11.64
CA LEU A 274 -6.11 4.09 11.16
C LEU A 274 -7.03 5.29 11.40
N GLN A 275 -7.99 5.46 10.50
CA GLN A 275 -9.11 6.38 10.70
C GLN A 275 -10.28 5.69 11.40
N LEU A 276 -10.50 4.39 11.12
CA LEU A 276 -11.61 3.62 11.65
C LEU A 276 -11.17 2.23 12.13
N ILE A 277 -11.64 1.84 13.31
CA ILE A 277 -11.64 0.45 13.76
C ILE A 277 -13.07 0.01 13.99
N GLN A 278 -13.44 -1.14 13.42
CA GLN A 278 -14.72 -1.77 13.70
C GLN A 278 -14.67 -3.30 13.67
N ASN A 279 -15.73 -3.99 14.11
CA ASN A 279 -15.80 -5.45 14.14
C ASN A 279 -16.90 -6.02 13.21
N SER A 280 -16.58 -7.08 12.47
CA SER A 280 -17.54 -7.72 11.53
C SER A 280 -18.53 -8.66 12.20
N SER A 281 -18.27 -9.02 13.45
CA SER A 281 -19.03 -9.95 14.28
C SER A 281 -18.89 -9.48 15.73
N PRO A 282 -19.90 -9.66 16.59
CA PRO A 282 -19.88 -9.11 17.94
C PRO A 282 -18.60 -9.45 18.71
N VAL A 283 -18.12 -8.50 19.52
CA VAL A 283 -17.13 -8.80 20.56
C VAL A 283 -17.85 -9.52 21.68
N TRP A 284 -17.60 -10.82 21.82
CA TRP A 284 -18.24 -11.64 22.84
C TRP A 284 -17.53 -11.48 24.19
N LEU A 285 -18.23 -10.94 25.18
CA LEU A 285 -17.72 -10.83 26.56
C LEU A 285 -18.27 -11.99 27.40
N GLN A 286 -17.56 -13.12 27.41
CA GLN A 286 -18.01 -14.34 28.12
C GLN A 286 -17.31 -14.52 29.48
N SER A 287 -16.21 -13.80 29.71
CA SER A 287 -15.40 -13.92 30.91
C SER A 287 -14.82 -12.57 31.34
N ALA A 288 -14.36 -12.49 32.59
CA ALA A 288 -13.61 -11.33 33.09
C ALA A 288 -12.35 -11.04 32.23
N LYS A 289 -11.75 -12.08 31.64
CA LYS A 289 -10.61 -11.94 30.71
C LYS A 289 -10.99 -11.21 29.43
N ASP A 290 -12.19 -11.46 28.90
CA ASP A 290 -12.68 -10.78 27.70
C ASP A 290 -12.98 -9.31 27.98
N VAL A 291 -13.62 -9.01 29.12
CA VAL A 291 -13.85 -7.63 29.57
C VAL A 291 -12.53 -6.89 29.73
N ALA A 292 -11.55 -7.51 30.40
CA ALA A 292 -10.23 -6.92 30.62
C ALA A 292 -9.50 -6.64 29.29
N ALA A 293 -9.55 -7.57 28.34
CA ALA A 293 -8.94 -7.38 27.02
C ALA A 293 -9.62 -6.27 26.20
N PHE A 294 -10.95 -6.17 26.28
CA PHE A 294 -11.70 -5.11 25.63
C PHE A 294 -11.43 -3.74 26.29
N ALA A 295 -11.34 -3.67 27.62
CA ALA A 295 -10.92 -2.46 28.34
C ALA A 295 -9.49 -2.03 27.98
N GLU A 296 -8.57 -2.99 27.88
CA GLU A 296 -7.16 -2.75 27.50
C GLU A 296 -7.04 -2.14 26.09
N LEU A 297 -7.89 -2.56 25.16
CA LEU A 297 -7.97 -1.96 23.81
C LEU A 297 -8.22 -0.44 23.90
N PHE A 298 -9.19 -0.01 24.69
CA PHE A 298 -9.54 1.41 24.86
C PHE A 298 -8.50 2.20 25.67
N LYS A 299 -7.70 1.53 26.52
CA LYS A 299 -6.58 2.15 27.25
C LYS A 299 -5.33 2.34 26.38
N SER A 300 -5.28 1.74 25.20
CA SER A 300 -4.15 1.90 24.28
C SER A 300 -4.07 3.32 23.75
N LYS A 301 -2.89 3.94 23.88
CA LYS A 301 -2.58 5.23 23.25
C LYS A 301 -2.70 5.19 21.72
N TYR A 302 -2.53 4.02 21.10
CA TYR A 302 -2.63 3.86 19.65
C TYR A 302 -4.09 3.82 19.20
N VAL A 303 -4.95 3.09 19.93
CA VAL A 303 -6.40 3.06 19.66
C VAL A 303 -7.04 4.41 19.99
N GLY A 304 -6.63 5.04 21.10
CA GLY A 304 -7.12 6.37 21.48
C GLY A 304 -6.73 7.51 20.51
N ALA A 305 -5.81 7.26 19.57
CA ALA A 305 -5.47 8.19 18.49
C ALA A 305 -6.32 7.98 17.21
N VAL A 306 -7.04 6.86 17.11
CA VAL A 306 -7.90 6.57 15.96
C VAL A 306 -9.12 7.50 15.97
N ARG A 307 -9.39 8.10 14.80
CA ARG A 307 -10.45 9.11 14.64
C ARG A 307 -11.84 8.57 14.96
N GLU A 308 -12.12 7.33 14.56
CA GLU A 308 -13.42 6.69 14.74
C GLU A 308 -13.32 5.26 15.24
N LEU A 309 -14.12 4.94 16.25
CA LEU A 309 -14.21 3.60 16.82
C LEU A 309 -15.66 3.15 16.77
N ARG A 310 -15.95 2.00 16.15
CA ARG A 310 -17.29 1.41 16.14
C ARG A 310 -17.26 -0.01 16.64
N PHE A 311 -17.87 -0.25 17.79
CA PHE A 311 -17.90 -1.58 18.38
C PHE A 311 -19.31 -2.04 18.65
N PHE A 312 -19.62 -3.25 18.19
CA PHE A 312 -20.77 -4.01 18.68
C PHE A 312 -20.29 -5.12 19.60
N VAL A 313 -20.81 -5.13 20.81
CA VAL A 313 -20.39 -5.99 21.92
C VAL A 313 -21.61 -6.76 22.39
N ASP A 314 -21.46 -8.06 22.61
CA ASP A 314 -22.58 -8.92 23.00
C ASP A 314 -22.15 -9.99 24.01
N HIS A 315 -23.15 -10.62 24.61
CA HIS A 315 -22.97 -11.67 25.60
C HIS A 315 -24.12 -12.66 25.53
N ASP A 316 -23.78 -13.94 25.45
CA ASP A 316 -24.75 -15.03 25.53
C ASP A 316 -24.85 -15.55 26.98
N ARG A 317 -25.95 -15.18 27.64
CA ARG A 317 -26.24 -15.57 29.03
C ARG A 317 -26.44 -17.08 29.21
N TYR A 318 -26.68 -17.82 28.13
CA TYR A 318 -26.85 -19.27 28.18
C TYR A 318 -25.50 -20.00 28.16
N LEU A 319 -24.43 -19.33 27.71
CA LEU A 319 -23.08 -19.89 27.65
C LEU A 319 -22.22 -19.53 28.87
N ALA A 320 -22.48 -18.38 29.51
CA ALA A 320 -21.74 -17.93 30.69
C ALA A 320 -22.56 -16.93 31.54
N PRO A 321 -22.24 -16.76 32.84
CA PRO A 321 -22.77 -15.66 33.64
C PRO A 321 -22.40 -14.29 33.05
N THR A 322 -23.28 -13.30 33.22
CA THR A 322 -23.01 -11.93 32.76
C THR A 322 -21.78 -11.37 33.48
N PRO A 323 -20.75 -10.94 32.73
CA PRO A 323 -19.52 -10.47 33.34
C PRO A 323 -19.69 -9.07 33.94
N ASP A 324 -18.88 -8.76 34.95
CA ASP A 324 -18.81 -7.40 35.49
C ASP A 324 -18.20 -6.43 34.48
N LEU A 325 -18.90 -5.33 34.20
CA LEU A 325 -18.50 -4.27 33.27
C LEU A 325 -17.98 -3.01 33.97
N SER A 326 -17.99 -2.97 35.31
CA SER A 326 -17.71 -1.78 36.14
C SER A 326 -16.38 -1.08 35.80
N ALA A 327 -15.40 -1.84 35.32
CA ALA A 327 -14.06 -1.37 34.98
C ALA A 327 -13.83 -1.06 33.48
N LEU A 328 -14.83 -1.27 32.61
CA LEU A 328 -14.64 -1.29 31.15
C LEU A 328 -14.04 0.00 30.59
N PHE A 329 -14.52 1.16 31.05
CA PHE A 329 -14.04 2.48 30.62
C PHE A 329 -13.36 3.29 31.74
N ALA A 330 -13.08 2.66 32.88
CA ALA A 330 -12.39 3.33 33.98
C ALA A 330 -10.95 3.69 33.57
N GLY A 331 -10.63 4.99 33.62
CA GLY A 331 -9.32 5.52 33.23
C GLY A 331 -9.01 5.42 31.75
N VAL A 332 -10.04 5.27 30.89
CA VAL A 332 -9.88 5.29 29.44
C VAL A 332 -9.75 6.72 28.94
N LYS A 333 -8.69 6.99 28.17
CA LYS A 333 -8.43 8.28 27.54
C LYS A 333 -8.39 8.17 26.02
N LEU A 334 -9.37 8.79 25.36
CA LEU A 334 -9.50 8.85 23.91
C LEU A 334 -9.11 10.25 23.42
N ALA A 335 -7.80 10.49 23.32
CA ALA A 335 -7.25 11.82 23.04
C ALA A 335 -7.54 12.32 21.62
N GLY A 336 -7.62 11.43 20.63
CA GLY A 336 -7.81 11.77 19.21
C GLY A 336 -9.12 11.28 18.59
N THR A 337 -9.94 10.53 19.33
CA THR A 337 -11.19 9.97 18.81
C THR A 337 -12.28 11.05 18.73
N LYS A 338 -12.76 11.30 17.51
CA LYS A 338 -13.84 12.25 17.21
C LYS A 338 -15.21 11.60 17.21
N ARG A 339 -15.29 10.33 16.81
CA ARG A 339 -16.56 9.59 16.76
C ARG A 339 -16.42 8.25 17.46
N LEU A 340 -17.33 7.98 18.39
CA LEU A 340 -17.42 6.69 19.06
C LEU A 340 -18.82 6.13 18.83
N GLU A 341 -18.92 4.96 18.21
CA GLU A 341 -20.14 4.18 18.16
C GLU A 341 -19.97 2.94 19.04
N ILE A 342 -20.85 2.77 20.02
CA ILE A 342 -20.89 1.56 20.84
C ILE A 342 -22.30 1.01 20.91
N GLY A 343 -22.46 -0.25 20.52
CA GLY A 343 -23.65 -1.04 20.76
C GLY A 343 -23.34 -2.16 21.75
N PHE A 344 -24.11 -2.22 22.82
CA PHE A 344 -24.18 -3.38 23.70
C PHE A 344 -25.44 -4.18 23.39
N GLY A 345 -25.29 -5.50 23.31
CA GLY A 345 -26.41 -6.44 23.27
C GLY A 345 -27.29 -6.32 24.52
N PRO A 346 -28.53 -6.84 24.50
CA PRO A 346 -29.52 -6.61 25.55
C PRO A 346 -29.05 -7.04 26.95
N THR A 347 -28.23 -8.09 27.03
CA THR A 347 -27.68 -8.65 28.28
C THR A 347 -26.53 -7.81 28.86
N LEU A 348 -25.97 -6.87 28.11
CA LEU A 348 -24.88 -5.98 28.52
C LEU A 348 -25.32 -4.52 28.62
N ALA A 349 -26.61 -4.24 28.81
CA ALA A 349 -27.13 -2.87 28.86
C ALA A 349 -26.44 -1.98 29.93
N ALA A 350 -25.98 -2.57 31.04
CA ALA A 350 -25.19 -1.88 32.07
C ALA A 350 -23.86 -1.29 31.55
N GLY A 351 -23.36 -1.78 30.41
CA GLY A 351 -22.18 -1.24 29.73
C GLY A 351 -22.36 0.21 29.28
N TYR A 352 -23.59 0.63 28.95
CA TYR A 352 -23.86 2.01 28.57
C TYR A 352 -23.61 3.01 29.70
N GLU A 353 -23.86 2.62 30.96
CA GLU A 353 -23.60 3.48 32.12
C GLU A 353 -22.11 3.75 32.29
N GLN A 354 -21.26 2.82 31.84
CA GLN A 354 -19.81 2.95 31.93
C GLN A 354 -19.26 3.99 30.95
N LEU A 355 -19.98 4.31 29.86
CA LEU A 355 -19.55 5.32 28.88
C LEU A 355 -19.43 6.71 29.52
N ALA A 356 -20.20 6.99 30.58
CA ALA A 356 -20.09 8.25 31.33
C ALA A 356 -18.71 8.46 31.98
N LYS A 357 -17.89 7.40 32.12
CA LYS A 357 -16.55 7.43 32.71
C LYS A 357 -15.43 7.75 31.70
N LEU A 358 -15.77 7.91 30.43
CA LEU A 358 -14.79 8.16 29.37
C LEU A 358 -14.18 9.57 29.46
N ASP A 359 -12.86 9.66 29.44
CA ASP A 359 -12.14 10.91 29.14
C ASP A 359 -11.89 11.01 27.63
N ALA A 360 -12.73 11.76 26.92
CA ALA A 360 -12.68 11.89 25.45
C ALA A 360 -12.79 13.36 25.02
N PRO A 361 -11.74 14.18 25.21
CA PRO A 361 -11.80 15.62 25.00
C PRO A 361 -12.05 16.02 23.53
N ALA A 362 -11.59 15.20 22.58
CA ALA A 362 -11.76 15.43 21.14
C ALA A 362 -13.07 14.89 20.58
N LEU A 363 -13.94 14.28 21.41
CA LEU A 363 -15.16 13.64 20.95
C LEU A 363 -16.14 14.67 20.41
N GLU A 364 -16.55 14.51 19.15
CA GLU A 364 -17.55 15.32 18.45
C GLU A 364 -18.90 14.60 18.45
N GLU A 365 -18.91 13.26 18.37
CA GLU A 365 -20.13 12.45 18.37
C GLU A 365 -19.96 11.14 19.15
N LEU A 366 -20.95 10.82 19.99
CA LEU A 366 -21.15 9.52 20.61
C LEU A 366 -22.45 8.91 20.08
N ALA A 367 -22.34 7.84 19.28
CA ALA A 367 -23.47 7.07 18.80
C ALA A 367 -23.68 5.81 19.66
N ILE A 368 -24.92 5.58 20.12
CA ILE A 368 -25.29 4.38 20.87
C ILE A 368 -26.41 3.62 20.18
N ARG A 369 -26.35 2.29 20.20
CA ARG A 369 -27.43 1.41 19.68
C ARG A 369 -28.36 0.96 20.81
N SER A 370 -29.03 1.91 21.46
CA SER A 370 -29.96 1.64 22.56
C SER A 370 -31.18 2.54 22.50
N ARG A 371 -32.36 1.95 22.65
CA ARG A 371 -33.64 2.70 22.76
C ARG A 371 -34.09 2.92 24.20
N SER A 372 -33.24 2.58 25.19
CA SER A 372 -33.58 2.71 26.62
C SER A 372 -33.61 4.18 27.03
N LYS A 373 -34.81 4.71 27.34
CA LYS A 373 -34.99 6.11 27.76
C LYS A 373 -34.09 6.50 28.96
N PRO A 374 -33.97 5.70 30.03
CA PRO A 374 -33.07 6.02 31.15
C PRO A 374 -31.59 6.14 30.72
N VAL A 375 -31.12 5.22 29.87
CA VAL A 375 -29.74 5.22 29.36
C VAL A 375 -29.48 6.47 28.52
N VAL A 376 -30.38 6.76 27.58
CA VAL A 376 -30.27 7.97 26.73
C VAL A 376 -30.27 9.22 27.59
N ALA A 377 -31.15 9.32 28.59
CA ALA A 377 -31.21 10.48 29.47
C ALA A 377 -29.94 10.65 30.31
N ALA A 378 -29.38 9.57 30.85
CA ALA A 378 -28.13 9.59 31.62
C ALA A 378 -26.94 10.05 30.75
N LEU A 379 -26.79 9.49 29.56
CA LEU A 379 -25.70 9.87 28.65
C LEU A 379 -25.90 11.27 28.07
N THR A 380 -27.13 11.73 27.89
CA THR A 380 -27.42 13.10 27.44
C THR A 380 -26.93 14.12 28.48
N LYS A 381 -27.00 13.81 29.78
CA LYS A 381 -26.46 14.69 30.83
C LYS A 381 -24.94 14.87 30.72
N VAL A 382 -24.23 13.86 30.24
CA VAL A 382 -22.75 13.85 30.15
C VAL A 382 -22.28 14.41 28.79
N PHE A 383 -22.88 13.96 27.70
CA PHE A 383 -22.42 14.24 26.33
C PHE A 383 -23.24 15.32 25.61
N GLY A 384 -24.40 15.70 26.14
CA GLY A 384 -25.26 16.75 25.60
C GLY A 384 -25.58 16.53 24.12
N LYS A 385 -25.35 17.57 23.31
CA LYS A 385 -25.60 17.56 21.86
C LYS A 385 -24.73 16.58 21.06
N LYS A 386 -23.66 16.04 21.67
CA LYS A 386 -22.78 15.06 21.01
C LYS A 386 -23.40 13.66 20.96
N LEU A 387 -24.42 13.38 21.78
CA LEU A 387 -25.06 12.06 21.81
C LEU A 387 -26.02 11.88 20.62
N ARG A 388 -25.90 10.76 19.92
CA ARG A 388 -26.89 10.24 18.97
C ARG A 388 -27.34 8.85 19.38
N SER A 389 -28.64 8.64 19.40
CA SER A 389 -29.25 7.30 19.54
C SER A 389 -29.57 6.78 18.15
N LEU A 390 -28.99 5.63 17.78
CA LEU A 390 -29.21 4.95 16.48
C LEU A 390 -30.37 3.95 16.54
#